data_AF-A0A7C7VXW4-F1
#
_entry.id   AF-A0A7C7VXW4-F1
#
_cell.length_a   1.000
_cell.length_b   1.000
_cell.length_c   1.000
_cell.angle_alpha   90.00
_cell.angle_beta   90.00
_cell.angle_gamma   90.00
#
_symmetry.space_group_name_H-M   'P 1'
#
loop_
_entity.id
_entity.type
_entity.pdbx_description
1 polymer ?
#
loop_
_entity_poly.entity_id
_entity_poly.type
_entity_poly.pdbx_seq_one_letter_code
_entity_poly.pdbx_strand_id
1 'polypeptide(L)'
;MADPGRKAGGAGAGHQHVRRAILHLEADSDGRKRPAVLRAGRLRKGRDRAHAAQPQVRQGRPPYPDQRGHHRRPGMRELLRGAAGRGWQVEVYWLTRDRISVQFRLGLPVAVLGELADFCMVRVIREGKLGMACGTRPAPELVQAAGAAATRGGEAGFTFARPGPLPEPPPPDPDLASLAAEDLIPLGVRIVREISAVHREAPLVVSLERTLDTIRIATTGGLEREAALGRVQIGFGAPFPGAGSGLYKSVTYPGPPAFPQALVEEFNEWYGWGQQVASPPSGRLPVLLAPEAAFLLTMPLAAGLSGEALWQRTSPLVDKQGERILSEALTVWDDPLRPGDPYGQAFDDEGTPCRRRPLVEAGRLCGYLYDLRTAALLDEAPTGNGFKRALFGG
;
A
#
# COMPACT_ATOMS: atom_id res chain seq x y z
N MET A 1 -24.35 26.42 -59.73
CA MET A 1 -25.69 26.87 -59.27
C MET A 1 -25.76 26.54 -57.78
N ALA A 2 -25.40 27.45 -56.87
CA ALA A 2 -26.13 28.63 -56.40
C ALA A 2 -27.33 28.28 -55.47
N ASP A 3 -27.05 28.13 -54.16
CA ASP A 3 -27.51 28.88 -52.94
C ASP A 3 -28.85 29.68 -52.98
N PRO A 4 -29.48 30.18 -51.88
CA PRO A 4 -29.36 29.94 -50.41
C PRO A 4 -30.71 29.81 -49.62
N GLY A 5 -30.59 29.41 -48.35
CA GLY A 5 -31.11 30.23 -47.23
C GLY A 5 -32.50 29.99 -46.63
N ARG A 6 -32.53 29.52 -45.37
CA ARG A 6 -33.39 30.14 -44.32
C ARG A 6 -32.86 29.88 -42.91
N LYS A 7 -32.51 30.97 -42.22
CA LYS A 7 -32.28 31.08 -40.77
C LYS A 7 -33.58 31.52 -40.07
N ALA A 8 -33.85 30.94 -38.90
CA ALA A 8 -34.45 31.55 -37.71
C ALA A 8 -34.09 30.58 -36.56
N GLY A 9 -33.44 30.94 -35.46
CA GLY A 9 -33.58 32.15 -34.66
C GLY A 9 -34.33 31.79 -33.37
N GLY A 10 -33.66 31.14 -32.43
CA GLY A 10 -34.21 30.76 -31.13
C GLY A 10 -33.12 30.78 -30.07
N ALA A 11 -33.08 31.87 -29.30
CA ALA A 11 -32.19 32.05 -28.17
C ALA A 11 -32.59 31.12 -27.03
N GLY A 12 -31.66 30.30 -26.56
CA GLY A 12 -31.78 29.50 -25.34
C GLY A 12 -30.50 29.64 -24.53
N ALA A 13 -30.56 30.35 -23.41
CA ALA A 13 -29.49 30.48 -22.45
C ALA A 13 -29.19 29.11 -21.82
N GLY A 14 -28.26 28.36 -22.40
CA GLY A 14 -27.75 27.11 -21.85
C GLY A 14 -26.59 27.40 -20.90
N HIS A 15 -26.86 27.33 -19.60
CA HIS A 15 -25.85 27.36 -18.55
C HIS A 15 -24.73 26.35 -18.85
N GLN A 16 -23.49 26.82 -18.94
CA GLN A 16 -22.30 25.98 -18.93
C GLN A 16 -22.20 25.29 -17.57
N HIS A 17 -22.66 24.05 -17.49
CA HIS A 17 -22.30 23.17 -16.38
C HIS A 17 -20.88 22.63 -16.62
N VAL A 18 -19.88 23.39 -16.17
CA VAL A 18 -18.54 22.87 -15.91
C VAL A 18 -18.65 21.90 -14.73
N ARG A 19 -18.86 20.60 -15.02
CA ARG A 19 -18.77 19.56 -13.99
C ARG A 19 -17.29 19.21 -13.80
N ARG A 20 -16.65 19.88 -12.84
CA ARG A 20 -15.41 19.38 -12.23
C ARG A 20 -15.74 18.05 -11.55
N ALA A 21 -15.14 16.95 -12.00
CA ALA A 21 -15.07 15.73 -11.21
C ALA A 21 -13.98 15.95 -10.14
N ILE A 22 -14.42 16.37 -8.95
CA ILE A 22 -13.60 16.36 -7.74
C ILE A 22 -13.99 15.09 -7.00
N LEU A 23 -13.08 14.12 -6.90
CA LEU A 23 -13.22 12.97 -6.02
C LEU A 23 -12.63 13.34 -4.66
N HIS A 24 -13.45 13.83 -3.74
CA HIS A 24 -13.28 13.71 -2.28
C HIS A 24 -14.64 13.97 -1.60
N LEU A 25 -15.04 13.07 -0.70
CA LEU A 25 -16.28 13.15 0.10
C LEU A 25 -15.96 13.83 1.44
N GLU A 26 -16.37 15.08 1.60
CA GLU A 26 -16.58 15.70 2.93
C GLU A 26 -18.06 15.53 3.27
N ALA A 27 -18.37 14.89 4.40
CA ALA A 27 -19.74 14.75 4.89
C ALA A 27 -19.97 15.75 6.02
N ASP A 28 -20.78 16.77 5.73
CA ASP A 28 -21.36 17.71 6.67
C ASP A 28 -22.32 16.96 7.62
N SER A 29 -22.10 17.17 8.92
CA SER A 29 -22.95 16.65 9.98
C SER A 29 -24.17 17.54 10.15
N ASP A 30 -25.37 17.03 9.86
CA ASP A 30 -26.58 17.69 10.35
C ASP A 30 -27.61 16.71 10.91
N GLY A 31 -28.02 17.01 12.15
CA GLY A 31 -28.67 16.09 13.06
C GLY A 31 -30.18 16.08 12.90
N ARG A 32 -30.78 14.88 12.85
CA ARG A 32 -32.17 14.65 13.26
C ARG A 32 -32.32 13.34 14.02
N LYS A 33 -32.61 13.48 15.32
CA LYS A 33 -33.07 12.42 16.24
C LYS A 33 -34.42 11.85 15.79
N ARG A 34 -34.67 10.55 16.02
CA ARG A 34 -35.97 9.93 16.43
C ARG A 34 -35.84 8.41 16.71
N PRO A 35 -36.76 7.78 17.47
CA PRO A 35 -36.42 7.04 18.69
C PRO A 35 -36.76 5.54 18.67
N ALA A 36 -36.27 4.85 19.71
CA ALA A 36 -36.50 3.45 20.06
C ALA A 36 -37.95 3.14 20.49
N VAL A 37 -38.43 1.92 20.18
CA VAL A 37 -39.45 1.22 20.99
C VAL A 37 -39.21 -0.30 21.00
N LEU A 38 -39.30 -0.84 22.22
CA LEU A 38 -39.22 -2.23 22.68
C LEU A 38 -40.30 -3.18 22.11
N ARG A 39 -40.01 -4.50 22.08
CA ARG A 39 -40.64 -5.46 23.02
C ARG A 39 -40.07 -6.88 22.96
N ALA A 40 -40.00 -7.45 24.16
CA ALA A 40 -39.47 -8.76 24.51
C ALA A 40 -40.49 -9.89 24.30
N GLY A 41 -39.99 -11.08 23.96
CA GLY A 41 -40.72 -12.35 24.03
C GLY A 41 -39.84 -13.44 24.65
N ARG A 42 -40.21 -13.91 25.85
CA ARG A 42 -39.60 -15.05 26.56
C ARG A 42 -40.12 -16.36 25.98
N LEU A 43 -39.25 -17.36 25.77
CA LEU A 43 -39.64 -18.77 25.77
C LEU A 43 -38.63 -19.61 26.59
N ARG A 44 -39.18 -20.57 27.34
CA ARG A 44 -38.57 -21.34 28.43
C ARG A 44 -37.81 -22.59 27.92
N LYS A 45 -36.67 -22.82 28.60
CA LYS A 45 -35.92 -24.07 28.90
C LYS A 45 -36.49 -25.40 28.35
N GLY A 46 -35.72 -26.02 27.46
CA GLY A 46 -35.56 -27.47 27.36
C GLY A 46 -34.14 -27.85 27.78
N ARG A 47 -34.01 -28.79 28.72
CA ARG A 47 -32.74 -29.35 29.18
C ARG A 47 -32.28 -30.36 28.15
N ASP A 48 -31.05 -30.22 27.65
CA ASP A 48 -30.22 -31.37 27.30
C ASP A 48 -28.74 -31.03 27.53
N ARG A 49 -28.10 -31.92 28.28
CA ARG A 49 -26.71 -31.82 28.72
C ARG A 49 -25.81 -32.28 27.57
N ALA A 50 -25.10 -31.35 26.95
CA ALA A 50 -23.87 -31.64 26.21
C ALA A 50 -22.78 -30.73 26.79
N HIS A 51 -21.74 -31.33 27.36
CA HIS A 51 -20.57 -30.62 27.87
C HIS A 51 -19.80 -29.99 26.70
N ALA A 52 -20.16 -28.75 26.35
CA ALA A 52 -19.30 -27.89 25.56
C ALA A 52 -18.30 -27.20 26.49
N ALA A 53 -17.03 -27.60 26.39
CA ALA A 53 -15.94 -26.91 27.07
C ALA A 53 -15.88 -25.45 26.58
N GLN A 54 -16.04 -24.49 27.49
CA GLN A 54 -15.81 -23.08 27.21
C GLN A 54 -14.32 -22.86 26.90
N PRO A 55 -13.95 -22.12 25.84
CA PRO A 55 -12.58 -21.70 25.67
C PRO A 55 -12.24 -20.72 26.79
N GLN A 56 -11.45 -21.17 27.77
CA GLN A 56 -10.85 -20.29 28.76
C GLN A 56 -9.83 -19.41 28.06
N VAL A 57 -10.21 -18.17 27.76
CA VAL A 57 -9.24 -17.10 27.48
C VAL A 57 -8.52 -16.83 28.81
N ARG A 58 -7.41 -17.54 29.04
CA ARG A 58 -6.48 -17.15 30.10
C ARG A 58 -6.02 -15.74 29.77
N GLN A 59 -6.17 -14.81 30.72
CA GLN A 59 -5.45 -13.54 30.73
C GLN A 59 -3.95 -13.85 30.82
N GLY A 60 -3.35 -14.14 29.66
CA GLY A 60 -1.92 -14.31 29.52
C GLY A 60 -1.29 -12.94 29.46
N ARG A 61 -0.37 -12.66 30.39
CA ARG A 61 0.67 -11.64 30.18
C ARG A 61 1.26 -11.81 28.77
N PRO A 62 1.64 -10.72 28.09
CA PRO A 62 2.32 -10.83 26.79
C PRO A 62 3.48 -11.84 26.90
N PRO A 63 3.60 -12.80 25.97
CA PRO A 63 4.58 -13.89 26.07
C PRO A 63 6.04 -13.43 25.90
N TYR A 64 6.28 -12.13 25.67
CA TYR A 64 7.61 -11.57 25.54
C TYR A 64 7.86 -10.55 26.64
N PRO A 65 8.88 -10.75 27.50
CA PRO A 65 9.42 -9.66 28.30
C PRO A 65 9.90 -8.57 27.36
N ASP A 66 9.71 -7.32 27.77
CA ASP A 66 10.26 -6.13 27.12
C ASP A 66 11.77 -6.31 26.89
N GLN A 67 12.16 -6.71 25.67
CA GLN A 67 13.56 -6.83 25.26
C GLN A 67 14.15 -5.47 24.85
N ARG A 68 13.71 -4.37 25.48
CA ARG A 68 14.51 -3.13 25.62
C ARG A 68 15.72 -3.34 26.54
N GLY A 69 16.32 -4.53 26.52
CA GLY A 69 17.58 -4.85 27.17
C GLY A 69 18.74 -4.32 26.34
N HIS A 70 19.45 -3.36 26.92
CA HIS A 70 20.70 -2.77 26.44
C HIS A 70 21.83 -3.81 26.28
N HIS A 71 21.80 -4.62 25.22
CA HIS A 71 23.05 -5.10 24.62
C HIS A 71 23.58 -3.95 23.74
N ARG A 72 24.84 -3.54 23.95
CA ARG A 72 25.50 -2.50 23.16
C ARG A 72 25.43 -2.89 21.67
N ARG A 73 24.42 -2.35 20.96
CA ARG A 73 24.22 -2.53 19.53
C ARG A 73 25.35 -1.75 18.85
N PRO A 74 26.23 -2.36 18.03
CA PRO A 74 27.10 -1.56 17.19
C PRO A 74 26.17 -0.74 16.29
N GLY A 75 26.20 0.58 16.45
CA GLY A 75 25.35 1.46 15.65
C GLY A 75 25.72 1.31 14.18
N MET A 76 24.76 1.50 13.26
CA MET A 76 25.04 1.51 11.81
C MET A 76 26.26 2.39 11.48
N ARG A 77 26.44 3.51 12.21
CA ARG A 77 27.64 4.38 12.17
C ARG A 77 28.97 3.65 12.35
N GLU A 78 29.06 2.73 13.30
CA GLU A 78 30.29 1.99 13.58
C GLU A 78 30.63 1.02 12.43
N LEU A 79 29.62 0.34 11.89
CA LEU A 79 29.75 -0.53 10.73
C LEU A 79 30.26 0.24 9.51
N LEU A 80 29.67 1.41 9.26
CA LEU A 80 30.04 2.26 8.13
C LEU A 80 31.47 2.82 8.26
N ARG A 81 31.89 3.22 9.47
CA ARG A 81 33.28 3.69 9.70
C ARG A 81 34.33 2.62 9.38
N GLY A 82 34.08 1.37 9.79
CA GLY A 82 34.98 0.26 9.52
C GLY A 82 35.14 -0.04 8.02
N ALA A 83 34.09 0.17 7.23
CA ALA A 83 34.12 -0.03 5.78
C ALA A 83 34.74 1.14 5.01
N ALA A 84 34.45 2.38 5.44
CA ALA A 84 35.01 3.60 4.84
C ALA A 84 36.54 3.61 4.90
N GLY A 85 37.14 3.10 5.99
CA GLY A 85 38.59 2.94 6.13
C GLY A 85 39.24 2.01 5.08
N ARG A 86 38.43 1.23 4.33
CA ARG A 86 38.87 0.34 3.25
C ARG A 86 38.61 0.91 1.85
N GLY A 87 38.12 2.16 1.77
CA GLY A 87 37.72 2.79 0.51
C GLY A 87 36.42 2.22 -0.10
N TRP A 88 35.62 1.48 0.68
CA TRP A 88 34.34 0.94 0.20
C TRP A 88 33.22 1.96 0.42
N GLN A 89 32.28 2.04 -0.52
CA GLN A 89 30.99 2.67 -0.24
C GLN A 89 30.04 1.61 0.31
N VAL A 90 29.26 1.94 1.34
CA VAL A 90 28.29 1.03 1.96
C VAL A 90 26.97 1.74 2.19
N GLU A 91 25.88 1.04 1.93
CA GLU A 91 24.53 1.37 2.36
C GLU A 91 24.00 0.24 3.23
N VAL A 92 23.39 0.60 4.36
CA VAL A 92 22.67 -0.31 5.23
C VAL A 92 21.21 0.13 5.25
N TYR A 93 20.32 -0.75 4.81
CA TYR A 93 18.87 -0.65 4.97
C TYR A 93 18.44 -1.63 6.05
N TRP A 94 17.70 -1.16 7.05
CA TRP A 94 17.19 -1.99 8.15
C TRP A 94 15.73 -1.68 8.44
N LEU A 95 14.88 -2.67 8.20
CA LEU A 95 13.46 -2.67 8.48
C LEU A 95 13.20 -3.48 9.76
N THR A 96 12.48 -2.91 10.70
CA THR A 96 11.84 -3.64 11.81
C THR A 96 10.34 -3.55 11.66
N ARG A 97 9.66 -4.69 11.72
CA ARG A 97 8.22 -4.83 11.53
C ARG A 97 7.57 -5.45 12.76
N ASP A 98 6.47 -4.85 13.17
CA ASP A 98 5.51 -5.39 14.12
C ASP A 98 4.13 -5.46 13.44
N ARG A 99 3.66 -6.69 13.22
CA ARG A 99 2.40 -6.96 12.54
C ARG A 99 1.48 -7.82 13.39
N ILE A 100 0.21 -7.42 13.45
CA ILE A 100 -0.89 -8.22 14.00
C ILE A 100 -1.87 -8.49 12.87
N SER A 101 -2.26 -9.75 12.67
CA SER A 101 -3.26 -10.16 11.70
C SER A 101 -4.35 -10.99 12.39
N VAL A 102 -5.61 -10.58 12.22
CA VAL A 102 -6.79 -11.30 12.69
C VAL A 102 -7.56 -11.79 11.48
N GLN A 103 -7.76 -13.10 11.40
CA GLN A 103 -8.41 -13.77 10.26
C GLN A 103 -9.72 -14.41 10.71
N PHE A 104 -10.78 -14.16 9.96
CA PHE A 104 -12.07 -14.82 10.12
C PHE A 104 -12.36 -15.68 8.90
N ARG A 105 -12.88 -16.87 9.16
CA ARG A 105 -13.39 -17.77 8.12
C ARG A 105 -14.74 -18.30 8.58
N LEU A 106 -15.76 -18.18 7.72
CA LEU A 106 -17.14 -18.55 8.06
C LEU A 106 -17.63 -17.90 9.36
N GLY A 107 -17.18 -16.67 9.60
CA GLY A 107 -17.62 -15.84 10.72
C GLY A 107 -17.00 -16.13 12.10
N LEU A 108 -16.07 -17.08 12.18
CA LEU A 108 -15.31 -17.35 13.39
C LEU A 108 -13.88 -16.82 13.24
N PRO A 109 -13.29 -16.21 14.28
CA PRO A 109 -11.86 -15.93 14.27
C PRO A 109 -11.12 -17.27 14.22
N VAL A 110 -10.41 -17.50 13.12
CA VAL A 110 -9.70 -18.77 12.88
C VAL A 110 -8.21 -18.67 13.15
N ALA A 111 -7.66 -17.45 13.12
CA ALA A 111 -6.27 -17.21 13.47
C ALA A 111 -6.07 -15.78 13.96
N VAL A 112 -5.24 -15.65 14.99
CA VAL A 112 -4.59 -14.39 15.37
C VAL A 112 -3.09 -14.64 15.26
N LEU A 113 -2.42 -13.87 14.42
CA LEU A 113 -0.98 -13.95 14.19
C LEU A 113 -0.33 -12.65 14.66
N GLY A 114 0.64 -12.77 15.56
CA GLY A 114 1.61 -11.72 15.84
C GLY A 114 2.93 -12.04 15.15
N GLU A 115 3.50 -11.06 14.45
CA GLU A 115 4.78 -11.17 13.76
C GLU A 115 5.68 -10.00 14.16
N LEU A 116 6.84 -10.34 14.72
CA LEU A 116 7.96 -9.43 14.86
C LEU A 116 9.04 -9.89 13.88
N ALA A 117 9.43 -9.02 12.96
CA ALA A 117 10.38 -9.35 11.92
C ALA A 117 11.39 -8.22 11.74
N ASP A 118 12.67 -8.59 11.71
CA ASP A 118 13.74 -7.67 11.35
C ASP A 118 14.37 -8.13 10.02
N PHE A 119 14.58 -7.18 9.12
CA PHE A 119 15.24 -7.40 7.84
C PHE A 119 16.30 -6.34 7.61
N CYS A 120 17.55 -6.78 7.42
CA CYS A 120 18.68 -5.92 7.11
C CYS A 120 19.25 -6.29 5.74
N MET A 121 19.41 -5.30 4.88
CA MET A 121 20.13 -5.40 3.62
C MET A 121 21.36 -4.50 3.67
N VAL A 122 22.49 -5.02 3.23
CA VAL A 122 23.73 -4.25 3.07
C VAL A 122 24.14 -4.30 1.62
N ARG A 123 24.32 -3.13 1.00
CA ARG A 123 24.92 -2.98 -0.33
C ARG A 123 26.31 -2.37 -0.17
N VAL A 124 27.28 -2.88 -0.92
CA VAL A 124 28.67 -2.42 -0.93
C VAL A 124 29.09 -2.15 -2.36
N ILE A 125 29.64 -0.96 -2.62
CA ILE A 125 30.37 -0.66 -3.86
C ILE A 125 31.86 -0.71 -3.55
N ARG A 126 32.55 -1.66 -4.16
CA ARG A 126 34.00 -1.87 -4.04
C ARG A 126 34.61 -1.83 -5.44
N GLU A 127 35.54 -0.91 -5.67
CA GLU A 127 36.25 -0.78 -6.96
C GLU A 127 35.25 -0.67 -8.14
N GLY A 128 34.18 0.11 -7.96
CA GLY A 128 33.13 0.30 -8.97
C GLY A 128 32.05 -0.79 -9.00
N LYS A 129 32.29 -1.96 -8.40
CA LYS A 129 31.36 -3.10 -8.48
C LYS A 129 30.43 -3.21 -7.29
N LEU A 130 29.18 -3.60 -7.55
CA LEU A 130 28.13 -3.72 -6.54
C LEU A 130 28.04 -5.16 -5.98
N GLY A 131 28.04 -5.29 -4.66
CA GLY A 131 27.72 -6.52 -3.95
C GLY A 131 26.65 -6.29 -2.89
N MET A 132 25.92 -7.33 -2.56
CA MET A 132 24.84 -7.26 -1.56
C MET A 132 24.82 -8.49 -0.65
N ALA A 133 24.34 -8.30 0.56
CA ALA A 133 24.08 -9.36 1.53
C ALA A 133 22.91 -8.97 2.43
N CYS A 134 22.12 -9.96 2.85
CA CYS A 134 20.97 -9.78 3.72
C CYS A 134 21.11 -10.56 5.03
N GLY A 135 20.47 -10.08 6.07
CA GLY A 135 20.34 -10.74 7.37
C GLY A 135 19.21 -10.14 8.16
N THR A 136 19.18 -10.37 9.47
CA THR A 136 18.11 -9.86 10.35
C THR A 136 18.53 -8.59 11.10
N ARG A 137 19.81 -8.22 11.09
CA ARG A 137 20.28 -7.00 11.78
C ARG A 137 21.57 -6.47 11.17
N PRO A 138 21.89 -5.17 11.34
CA PRO A 138 23.18 -4.63 10.95
C PRO A 138 24.32 -5.34 11.69
N ALA A 139 25.30 -5.86 10.94
CA ALA A 139 26.43 -6.60 11.49
C ALA A 139 27.68 -6.51 10.57
N PRO A 140 28.91 -6.55 11.13
CA PRO A 140 30.13 -6.48 10.32
C PRO A 140 30.22 -7.62 9.28
N GLU A 141 29.70 -8.80 9.60
CA GLU A 141 29.70 -9.98 8.74
C GLU A 141 28.89 -9.74 7.46
N LEU A 142 27.78 -8.99 7.54
CA LEU A 142 27.01 -8.62 6.35
C LEU A 142 27.79 -7.68 5.44
N VAL A 143 28.52 -6.72 6.01
CA VAL A 143 29.38 -5.81 5.24
C VAL A 143 30.51 -6.59 4.56
N GLN A 144 31.13 -7.55 5.25
CA GLN A 144 32.15 -8.41 4.65
C GLN A 144 31.57 -9.28 3.53
N ALA A 145 30.41 -9.90 3.75
CA ALA A 145 29.75 -10.75 2.77
C ALA A 145 29.37 -9.95 1.50
N ALA A 146 28.79 -8.76 1.67
CA ALA A 146 28.48 -7.86 0.55
C ALA A 146 29.74 -7.39 -0.18
N GLY A 147 30.81 -7.02 0.55
CA GLY A 147 32.08 -6.65 -0.05
C GLY A 147 32.80 -7.79 -0.76
N ALA A 148 32.65 -9.03 -0.30
CA ALA A 148 33.12 -10.22 -0.99
C ALA A 148 32.30 -10.49 -2.26
N ALA A 149 30.97 -10.34 -2.19
CA ALA A 149 30.08 -10.46 -3.35
C ALA A 149 30.42 -9.43 -4.44
N ALA A 150 30.78 -8.20 -4.05
CA ALA A 150 31.14 -7.11 -4.97
C ALA A 150 32.30 -7.47 -5.91
N THR A 151 33.23 -8.33 -5.48
CA THR A 151 34.36 -8.77 -6.33
C THR A 151 33.91 -9.49 -7.62
N ARG A 152 32.70 -10.06 -7.61
CA ARG A 152 32.05 -10.73 -8.75
C ARG A 152 30.79 -10.00 -9.22
N GLY A 153 30.52 -8.83 -8.66
CA GLY A 153 29.39 -7.99 -8.99
C GLY A 153 29.52 -7.32 -10.35
N GLY A 154 28.39 -6.86 -10.88
CA GLY A 154 28.38 -5.93 -12.01
C GLY A 154 28.82 -4.53 -11.59
N GLU A 155 29.15 -3.70 -12.59
CA GLU A 155 29.42 -2.27 -12.38
C GLU A 155 28.20 -1.60 -11.73
N ALA A 156 28.45 -0.80 -10.70
CA ALA A 156 27.41 -0.05 -10.01
C ALA A 156 26.94 1.12 -10.88
N GLY A 157 27.86 1.97 -11.35
CA GLY A 157 27.54 3.15 -12.16
C GLY A 157 26.93 4.33 -11.38
N PHE A 158 26.65 4.17 -10.08
CA PHE A 158 26.10 5.21 -9.21
C PHE A 158 26.84 5.27 -7.87
N THR A 159 26.48 6.24 -7.03
CA THR A 159 26.90 6.30 -5.62
C THR A 159 25.67 6.28 -4.72
N PHE A 160 25.80 5.73 -3.51
CA PHE A 160 24.69 5.73 -2.55
C PHE A 160 24.26 7.15 -2.17
N ALA A 161 23.00 7.27 -1.76
CA ALA A 161 22.40 8.53 -1.40
C ALA A 161 23.19 9.27 -0.30
N ARG A 162 23.15 10.61 -0.39
CA ARG A 162 23.85 11.55 0.49
C ARG A 162 22.85 12.41 1.28
N PRO A 163 23.29 13.04 2.38
CA PRO A 163 22.45 14.00 3.10
C PRO A 163 21.84 15.04 2.18
N GLY A 164 20.58 15.37 2.44
CA GLY A 164 19.81 16.34 1.68
C GLY A 164 18.48 16.63 2.36
N PRO A 165 17.79 17.71 1.95
CA PRO A 165 16.52 18.08 2.55
C PRO A 165 15.48 16.98 2.31
N LEU A 166 14.66 16.74 3.33
CA LEU A 166 13.51 15.85 3.28
C LEU A 166 12.24 16.70 3.29
N PRO A 167 11.19 16.29 2.56
CA PRO A 167 9.84 16.72 2.89
C PRO A 167 9.48 16.16 4.28
N GLU A 168 8.61 16.83 5.02
CA GLU A 168 8.08 16.32 6.30
C GLU A 168 6.76 15.58 6.02
N PRO A 169 6.74 14.23 6.06
CA PRO A 169 5.49 13.52 6.08
C PRO A 169 4.95 13.56 7.52
N PRO A 170 3.62 13.50 7.71
CA PRO A 170 3.09 13.33 9.05
C PRO A 170 3.61 12.01 9.64
N PRO A 171 4.03 11.99 10.92
CA PRO A 171 4.34 10.73 11.57
C PRO A 171 3.10 9.83 11.59
N PRO A 172 3.27 8.50 11.66
CA PRO A 172 2.14 7.60 11.81
C PRO A 172 1.38 7.94 13.09
N ASP A 173 0.08 7.66 13.08
CA ASP A 173 -0.78 7.90 14.22
C ASP A 173 -0.21 7.17 15.47
N PRO A 174 0.06 7.89 16.57
CA PRO A 174 0.69 7.30 17.76
C PRO A 174 -0.17 6.20 18.39
N ASP A 175 -1.49 6.23 18.19
CA ASP A 175 -2.42 5.27 18.78
C ASP A 175 -2.32 3.90 18.10
N LEU A 176 -1.74 3.81 16.90
CA LEU A 176 -1.51 2.53 16.23
C LEU A 176 -0.65 1.58 17.06
N ALA A 177 0.35 2.08 17.79
CA ALA A 177 1.22 1.24 18.62
C ALA A 177 0.48 0.57 19.79
N SER A 178 -0.66 1.13 20.20
CA SER A 178 -1.48 0.59 21.28
C SER A 178 -2.48 -0.47 20.83
N LEU A 179 -2.79 -0.54 19.53
CA LEU A 179 -3.80 -1.46 18.99
C LEU A 179 -3.33 -2.92 19.04
N ALA A 180 -4.14 -3.73 19.72
CA ALA A 180 -3.97 -5.17 19.83
C ALA A 180 -5.02 -5.93 18.99
N ALA A 181 -4.93 -7.26 18.97
CA ALA A 181 -5.89 -8.09 18.26
C ALA A 181 -7.31 -7.92 18.83
N GLU A 182 -7.42 -7.75 20.14
CA GLU A 182 -8.66 -7.56 20.90
C GLU A 182 -9.44 -6.32 20.44
N ASP A 183 -8.76 -5.29 19.96
CA ASP A 183 -9.37 -4.06 19.44
C ASP A 183 -9.91 -4.25 18.01
N LEU A 184 -9.28 -5.13 17.22
CA LEU A 184 -9.67 -5.41 15.83
C LEU A 184 -10.77 -6.47 15.73
N ILE A 185 -10.82 -7.43 16.66
CA ILE A 185 -11.80 -8.53 16.65
C ILE A 185 -13.25 -8.02 16.58
N PRO A 186 -13.70 -7.02 17.38
CA PRO A 186 -15.06 -6.51 17.31
C PRO A 186 -15.45 -5.98 15.92
N LEU A 187 -14.52 -5.37 15.20
CA LEU A 187 -14.76 -4.90 13.83
C LEU A 187 -14.98 -6.07 12.87
N GLY A 188 -14.12 -7.10 12.94
CA GLY A 188 -14.28 -8.30 12.11
C GLY A 188 -15.59 -9.04 12.39
N VAL A 189 -15.95 -9.22 13.67
CA VAL A 189 -17.24 -9.82 14.07
C VAL A 189 -18.42 -9.00 13.53
N ARG A 190 -18.33 -7.67 13.56
CA ARG A 190 -19.38 -6.80 13.02
C ARG A 190 -19.52 -6.94 11.50
N ILE A 191 -18.41 -6.96 10.76
CA ILE A 191 -18.40 -7.16 9.29
C ILE A 191 -19.09 -8.49 8.95
N VAL A 192 -18.67 -9.57 9.60
CA VAL A 192 -19.27 -10.90 9.44
C VAL A 192 -20.77 -10.84 9.69
N ARG A 193 -21.19 -10.29 10.82
CA ARG A 193 -22.60 -10.24 11.21
C ARG A 193 -23.44 -9.48 10.19
N GLU A 194 -22.98 -8.33 9.73
CA GLU A 194 -23.73 -7.48 8.79
C GLU A 194 -23.82 -8.10 7.40
N ILE A 195 -22.74 -8.70 6.90
CA ILE A 195 -22.77 -9.38 5.59
C ILE A 195 -23.62 -10.66 5.66
N SER A 196 -23.46 -11.49 6.69
CA SER A 196 -24.23 -12.73 6.85
C SER A 196 -25.71 -12.51 7.14
N ALA A 197 -26.12 -11.31 7.55
CA ALA A 197 -27.53 -10.94 7.68
C ALA A 197 -28.22 -10.84 6.31
N VAL A 198 -27.46 -10.49 5.26
CA VAL A 198 -27.95 -10.37 3.87
C VAL A 198 -27.62 -11.64 3.07
N HIS A 199 -26.36 -12.09 3.14
CA HIS A 199 -25.80 -13.20 2.37
C HIS A 199 -25.45 -14.38 3.28
N ARG A 200 -26.48 -15.10 3.77
CA ARG A 200 -26.33 -16.15 4.80
C ARG A 200 -25.38 -17.28 4.40
N GLU A 201 -25.36 -17.65 3.14
CA GLU A 201 -24.59 -18.80 2.63
C GLU A 201 -23.25 -18.39 2.00
N ALA A 202 -22.92 -17.09 2.00
CA ALA A 202 -21.66 -16.62 1.42
C ALA A 202 -20.47 -17.16 2.23
N PRO A 203 -19.49 -17.81 1.57
CA PRO A 203 -18.27 -18.29 2.23
C PRO A 203 -17.31 -17.12 2.52
N LEU A 204 -17.69 -16.31 3.51
CA LEU A 204 -17.03 -15.05 3.84
C LEU A 204 -15.63 -15.28 4.42
N VAL A 205 -14.69 -14.48 3.93
CA VAL A 205 -13.34 -14.29 4.46
C VAL A 205 -13.21 -12.84 4.91
N VAL A 206 -12.67 -12.62 6.10
CA VAL A 206 -12.36 -11.28 6.61
C VAL A 206 -10.96 -11.28 7.21
N SER A 207 -10.16 -10.29 6.87
CA SER A 207 -8.83 -10.05 7.42
C SER A 207 -8.73 -8.62 7.96
N LEU A 208 -8.14 -8.48 9.15
CA LEU A 208 -7.77 -7.19 9.71
C LEU A 208 -6.30 -7.23 10.10
N GLU A 209 -5.50 -6.32 9.55
CA GLU A 209 -4.06 -6.31 9.76
C GLU A 209 -3.57 -4.94 10.23
N ARG A 210 -2.94 -4.88 11.39
CA ARG A 210 -2.10 -3.75 11.78
C ARG A 210 -0.67 -4.03 11.37
N THR A 211 -0.01 -3.07 10.73
CA THR A 211 1.44 -3.12 10.50
C THR A 211 2.08 -1.83 11.00
N LEU A 212 3.12 -1.96 11.81
CA LEU A 212 4.07 -0.90 12.15
C LEU A 212 5.44 -1.29 11.62
N ASP A 213 5.99 -0.43 10.78
CA ASP A 213 7.33 -0.57 10.21
C ASP A 213 8.20 0.57 10.71
N THR A 214 9.48 0.29 10.96
CA THR A 214 10.50 1.33 11.06
C THR A 214 11.62 1.02 10.09
N ILE A 215 11.86 1.96 9.18
CA ILE A 215 12.90 1.88 8.17
C ILE A 215 14.05 2.77 8.62
N ARG A 216 15.27 2.23 8.58
CA ARG A 216 16.52 2.94 8.86
C ARG A 216 17.47 2.76 7.70
N ILE A 217 17.99 3.87 7.18
CA ILE A 217 18.96 3.87 6.09
C ILE A 217 20.18 4.64 6.55
N ALA A 218 21.37 4.07 6.36
CA ALA A 218 22.61 4.81 6.57
C ALA A 218 23.66 4.47 5.49
N THR A 219 24.44 5.47 5.09
CA THR A 219 25.47 5.30 4.06
C THR A 219 26.83 5.83 4.50
N THR A 220 27.92 5.30 3.92
CA THR A 220 29.27 5.88 4.08
C THR A 220 29.39 7.29 3.51
N GLY A 221 28.42 7.75 2.73
CA GLY A 221 28.27 9.13 2.27
C GLY A 221 27.74 10.09 3.34
N GLY A 222 27.53 9.61 4.57
CA GLY A 222 27.06 10.40 5.71
C GLY A 222 25.54 10.49 5.82
N LEU A 223 24.79 9.81 4.95
CA LEU A 223 23.32 9.77 5.05
C LEU A 223 22.91 8.95 6.27
N GLU A 224 21.95 9.47 7.03
CA GLU A 224 21.19 8.74 8.04
C GLU A 224 19.73 9.17 7.96
N ARG A 225 18.82 8.21 7.80
CA ARG A 225 17.38 8.44 7.76
C ARG A 225 16.65 7.38 8.57
N GLU A 226 15.59 7.80 9.23
CA GLU A 226 14.64 6.93 9.92
C GLU A 226 13.22 7.38 9.59
N ALA A 227 12.34 6.42 9.32
CA ALA A 227 10.92 6.66 9.13
C ALA A 227 10.12 5.57 9.84
N ALA A 228 9.09 5.98 10.58
CA ALA A 228 8.07 5.09 11.10
C ALA A 228 6.88 5.10 10.14
N LEU A 229 6.33 3.93 9.85
CA LEU A 229 5.15 3.75 9.01
C LEU A 229 4.14 2.91 9.76
N GLY A 230 2.86 3.28 9.64
CA GLY A 230 1.81 2.62 10.38
C GLY A 230 0.51 2.60 9.62
N ARG A 231 -0.17 1.46 9.64
CA ARG A 231 -1.46 1.30 8.98
C ARG A 231 -2.29 0.18 9.58
N VAL A 232 -3.60 0.28 9.40
CA VAL A 232 -4.53 -0.84 9.55
C VAL A 232 -5.25 -1.12 8.24
N GLN A 233 -5.14 -2.33 7.73
CA GLN A 233 -5.87 -2.78 6.55
C GLN A 233 -7.03 -3.68 6.97
N ILE A 234 -8.22 -3.40 6.44
CA ILE A 234 -9.39 -4.26 6.57
C ILE A 234 -9.70 -4.79 5.17
N GLY A 235 -9.74 -6.11 5.03
CA GLY A 235 -10.16 -6.80 3.81
C GLY A 235 -11.31 -7.76 4.11
N PHE A 236 -12.28 -7.84 3.21
CA PHE A 236 -13.33 -8.85 3.28
C PHE A 236 -13.85 -9.20 1.89
N GLY A 237 -14.37 -10.41 1.74
CA GLY A 237 -14.92 -10.85 0.48
C GLY A 237 -15.44 -12.27 0.53
N ALA A 238 -16.10 -12.67 -0.56
CA ALA A 238 -16.58 -14.03 -0.72
C ALA A 238 -16.42 -14.46 -2.19
N PRO A 239 -16.00 -15.71 -2.45
CA PRO A 239 -16.10 -16.28 -3.79
C PRO A 239 -17.56 -16.47 -4.20
N PHE A 240 -17.81 -16.42 -5.51
CA PHE A 240 -19.07 -16.83 -6.11
C PHE A 240 -19.05 -18.36 -6.29
N PRO A 241 -20.07 -19.10 -5.77
CA PRO A 241 -20.11 -20.55 -5.87
C PRO A 241 -19.95 -21.04 -7.32
N GLY A 242 -18.98 -21.93 -7.56
CA GLY A 242 -18.73 -22.54 -8.88
C GLY A 242 -18.10 -21.64 -9.94
N ALA A 243 -17.89 -20.34 -9.66
CA ALA A 243 -17.41 -19.39 -10.67
C ALA A 243 -15.87 -19.28 -10.75
N GLY A 244 -15.13 -19.78 -9.74
CA GLY A 244 -13.68 -19.59 -9.63
C GLY A 244 -13.24 -18.13 -9.44
N SER A 245 -14.19 -17.22 -9.19
CA SER A 245 -14.00 -15.79 -8.95
C SER A 245 -14.78 -15.35 -7.71
N GLY A 246 -14.59 -14.11 -7.26
CA GLY A 246 -15.25 -13.58 -6.08
C GLY A 246 -15.24 -12.07 -6.04
N LEU A 247 -16.00 -11.50 -5.11
CA LEU A 247 -15.95 -10.09 -4.80
C LEU A 247 -15.13 -9.89 -3.53
N TYR A 248 -14.17 -8.96 -3.60
CA TYR A 248 -13.32 -8.60 -2.47
C TYR A 248 -13.25 -7.09 -2.38
N LYS A 249 -13.33 -6.59 -1.15
CA LYS A 249 -13.23 -5.19 -0.81
C LYS A 249 -12.16 -5.02 0.25
N SER A 250 -11.45 -3.89 0.19
CA SER A 250 -10.46 -3.56 1.19
C SER A 250 -10.32 -2.07 1.36
N VAL A 251 -9.94 -1.65 2.56
CA VAL A 251 -9.62 -0.27 2.89
C VAL A 251 -8.42 -0.26 3.83
N THR A 252 -7.57 0.75 3.70
CA THR A 252 -6.40 0.94 4.55
C THR A 252 -6.50 2.29 5.26
N TYR A 253 -6.26 2.29 6.56
CA TYR A 253 -6.30 3.47 7.42
C TYR A 253 -4.87 3.82 7.87
N PRO A 254 -4.50 5.12 7.91
CA PRO A 254 -3.22 5.58 8.45
C PRO A 254 -3.20 5.63 9.99
N GLY A 255 -4.30 5.25 10.63
CA GLY A 255 -4.52 5.27 12.08
C GLY A 255 -5.54 4.22 12.51
N PRO A 256 -6.04 4.27 13.76
CA PRO A 256 -7.08 3.38 14.24
C PRO A 256 -8.31 3.34 13.30
N PRO A 257 -8.76 2.15 12.88
CA PRO A 257 -9.80 2.05 11.87
C PRO A 257 -11.19 2.33 12.44
N ALA A 258 -12.00 3.04 11.66
CA ALA A 258 -13.45 3.05 11.84
C ALA A 258 -14.09 1.81 11.19
N PHE A 259 -15.37 1.53 11.51
CA PHE A 259 -16.12 0.50 10.80
C PHE A 259 -16.40 0.95 9.34
N PRO A 260 -16.04 0.16 8.32
CA PRO A 260 -16.17 0.55 6.91
C PRO A 260 -17.60 0.39 6.38
N GLN A 261 -18.54 1.16 6.91
CA GLN A 261 -19.99 1.04 6.63
C GLN A 261 -20.31 1.05 5.12
N ALA A 262 -19.85 2.08 4.41
CA ALA A 262 -20.13 2.24 2.97
C ALA A 262 -19.59 1.06 2.14
N LEU A 263 -18.44 0.52 2.52
CA LEU A 263 -17.81 -0.60 1.82
C LEU A 263 -18.54 -1.93 2.05
N VAL A 264 -19.12 -2.12 3.25
CA VAL A 264 -19.97 -3.27 3.58
C VAL A 264 -21.30 -3.18 2.82
N GLU A 265 -21.91 -2.01 2.75
CA GLU A 265 -23.14 -1.77 1.99
C GLU A 265 -22.94 -2.04 0.50
N GLU A 266 -21.88 -1.49 -0.09
CA GLU A 266 -21.52 -1.71 -1.49
C GLU A 266 -21.18 -3.18 -1.78
N PHE A 267 -20.46 -3.86 -0.89
CA PHE A 267 -20.25 -5.31 -1.01
C PHE A 267 -21.57 -6.07 -1.04
N ASN A 268 -22.51 -5.76 -0.14
CA ASN A 268 -23.79 -6.44 -0.07
C ASN A 268 -24.59 -6.26 -1.37
N GLU A 269 -24.59 -5.05 -1.94
CA GLU A 269 -25.24 -4.76 -3.21
C GLU A 269 -24.58 -5.53 -4.37
N TRP A 270 -23.26 -5.38 -4.54
CA TRP A 270 -22.55 -5.95 -5.69
C TRP A 270 -22.43 -7.47 -5.62
N TYR A 271 -22.28 -8.05 -4.43
CA TYR A 271 -22.32 -9.51 -4.27
C TYR A 271 -23.72 -10.05 -4.59
N GLY A 272 -24.77 -9.29 -4.29
CA GLY A 272 -26.14 -9.59 -4.72
C GLY A 272 -26.28 -9.63 -6.24
N TRP A 273 -25.77 -8.61 -6.94
CA TRP A 273 -25.76 -8.58 -8.41
C TRP A 273 -24.91 -9.70 -9.02
N GLY A 274 -23.73 -9.95 -8.44
CA GLY A 274 -22.78 -10.96 -8.93
C GLY A 274 -23.26 -12.41 -8.81
N GLN A 275 -24.34 -12.67 -8.07
CA GLN A 275 -24.98 -13.99 -8.02
C GLN A 275 -25.81 -14.29 -9.28
N GLN A 276 -26.19 -13.26 -10.05
CA GLN A 276 -26.92 -13.44 -11.30
C GLN A 276 -25.94 -13.57 -12.47
N VAL A 277 -25.88 -14.76 -13.05
CA VAL A 277 -25.11 -14.98 -14.28
C VAL A 277 -25.88 -14.37 -15.45
N ALA A 278 -25.27 -13.40 -16.13
CA ALA A 278 -25.81 -12.78 -17.32
C ALA A 278 -24.85 -12.97 -18.51
N SER A 279 -25.40 -13.06 -19.72
CA SER A 279 -24.63 -13.04 -20.96
C SER A 279 -24.56 -11.60 -21.47
N PRO A 280 -23.41 -10.92 -21.39
CA PRO A 280 -23.30 -9.56 -21.94
C PRO A 280 -23.34 -9.61 -23.47
N PRO A 281 -23.83 -8.55 -24.14
CA PRO A 281 -23.70 -8.43 -25.58
C PRO A 281 -22.21 -8.44 -25.98
N SER A 282 -21.90 -8.99 -27.16
CA SER A 282 -20.54 -8.98 -27.71
C SER A 282 -20.33 -7.75 -28.58
N GLY A 283 -19.17 -7.11 -28.48
CA GLY A 283 -18.81 -5.97 -29.31
C GLY A 283 -18.00 -4.91 -28.56
N ARG A 284 -17.84 -3.75 -29.19
CA ARG A 284 -17.26 -2.57 -28.53
C ARG A 284 -18.34 -1.91 -27.68
N LEU A 285 -18.19 -2.01 -26.36
CA LEU A 285 -19.13 -1.45 -25.39
C LEU A 285 -18.47 -0.31 -24.61
N PRO A 286 -19.22 0.73 -24.21
CA PRO A 286 -18.74 1.64 -23.19
C PRO A 286 -18.56 0.87 -21.88
N VAL A 287 -17.42 1.09 -21.22
CA VAL A 287 -17.09 0.47 -19.93
C VAL A 287 -16.99 1.57 -18.89
N LEU A 288 -17.75 1.43 -17.81
CA LEU A 288 -17.60 2.25 -16.62
C LEU A 288 -16.71 1.49 -15.62
N LEU A 289 -15.55 2.05 -15.30
CA LEU A 289 -14.66 1.48 -14.30
C LEU A 289 -15.03 2.01 -12.91
N ALA A 290 -15.30 1.10 -11.99
CA ALA A 290 -15.35 1.44 -10.57
C ALA A 290 -13.98 1.96 -10.09
N PRO A 291 -13.92 2.79 -9.02
CA PRO A 291 -12.65 3.30 -8.49
C PRO A 291 -11.60 2.20 -8.24
N GLU A 292 -12.01 1.04 -7.73
CA GLU A 292 -11.12 -0.08 -7.48
C GLU A 292 -10.59 -0.71 -8.76
N ALA A 293 -11.29 -0.59 -9.88
CA ALA A 293 -10.83 -1.06 -11.18
C ALA A 293 -9.81 -0.10 -11.83
N ALA A 294 -9.47 1.03 -11.20
CA ALA A 294 -8.44 1.94 -11.68
C ALA A 294 -7.07 1.26 -11.83
N PHE A 295 -6.80 0.16 -11.10
CA PHE A 295 -5.57 -0.60 -11.26
C PHE A 295 -5.39 -1.14 -12.69
N LEU A 296 -6.48 -1.36 -13.45
CA LEU A 296 -6.40 -1.79 -14.85
C LEU A 296 -5.71 -0.76 -15.74
N LEU A 297 -5.73 0.52 -15.36
CA LEU A 297 -4.99 1.59 -16.00
C LEU A 297 -3.62 1.80 -15.34
N THR A 298 -3.58 1.87 -14.00
CA THR A 298 -2.36 2.29 -13.29
C THR A 298 -1.28 1.22 -13.27
N MET A 299 -1.62 -0.08 -13.28
CA MET A 299 -0.64 -1.18 -13.35
C MET A 299 0.18 -1.18 -14.64
N PRO A 300 -0.42 -1.24 -15.85
CA PRO A 300 0.36 -1.21 -17.08
C PRO A 300 1.07 0.14 -17.27
N LEU A 301 0.48 1.25 -16.81
CA LEU A 301 1.15 2.55 -16.84
C LEU A 301 2.40 2.53 -15.96
N ALA A 302 2.32 2.08 -14.71
CA ALA A 302 3.48 1.97 -13.81
C ALA A 302 4.57 1.05 -14.38
N ALA A 303 4.19 -0.06 -15.03
CA ALA A 303 5.14 -0.94 -15.70
C ALA A 303 5.84 -0.25 -16.88
N GLY A 304 5.11 0.52 -17.70
CA GLY A 304 5.68 1.30 -18.79
C GLY A 304 6.54 2.47 -18.33
N LEU A 305 6.26 3.04 -17.16
CA LEU A 305 7.01 4.17 -16.59
C LEU A 305 8.27 3.78 -15.83
N SER A 306 8.52 2.47 -15.66
CA SER A 306 9.67 1.94 -14.94
C SER A 306 10.99 2.25 -15.65
N GLY A 307 11.95 2.81 -14.91
CA GLY A 307 13.33 3.01 -15.37
C GLY A 307 14.01 1.73 -15.84
N GLU A 308 13.75 0.60 -15.19
CA GLU A 308 14.29 -0.71 -15.60
C GLU A 308 13.73 -1.11 -16.97
N ALA A 309 12.42 -0.93 -17.18
CA ALA A 309 11.78 -1.28 -18.45
C ALA A 309 12.24 -0.35 -19.60
N LEU A 310 12.54 0.92 -19.29
CA LEU A 310 13.14 1.84 -20.25
C LEU A 310 14.56 1.43 -20.62
N TRP A 311 15.40 1.15 -19.62
CA TRP A 311 16.79 0.74 -19.84
C TRP A 311 16.88 -0.57 -20.64
N GLN A 312 16.03 -1.54 -20.32
CA GLN A 312 15.92 -2.80 -21.07
C GLN A 312 15.23 -2.65 -22.44
N ARG A 313 14.70 -1.46 -22.77
CA ARG A 313 13.88 -1.17 -23.95
C ARG A 313 12.65 -2.08 -24.11
N THR A 314 12.10 -2.56 -22.99
CA THR A 314 10.87 -3.38 -22.97
C THR A 314 9.62 -2.54 -22.75
N SER A 315 9.76 -1.28 -22.31
CA SER A 315 8.65 -0.35 -22.16
C SER A 315 8.08 0.10 -23.52
N PRO A 316 6.74 0.18 -23.68
CA PRO A 316 6.13 0.79 -24.86
C PRO A 316 6.23 2.32 -24.87
N LEU A 317 6.75 2.93 -23.79
CA LEU A 317 6.86 4.37 -23.60
C LEU A 317 8.27 4.91 -23.85
N VAL A 318 9.18 4.08 -24.39
CA VAL A 318 10.50 4.52 -24.85
C VAL A 318 10.31 5.61 -25.92
N ASP A 319 11.07 6.70 -25.80
CA ASP A 319 11.04 7.86 -26.71
C ASP A 319 9.67 8.57 -26.82
N LYS A 320 8.76 8.38 -25.85
CA LYS A 320 7.40 8.97 -25.82
C LYS A 320 7.25 10.23 -24.97
N GLN A 321 8.34 10.78 -24.45
CA GLN A 321 8.31 11.95 -23.58
C GLN A 321 7.61 13.14 -24.26
N GLY A 322 6.61 13.73 -23.60
CA GLY A 322 5.79 14.83 -24.13
C GLY A 322 4.68 14.40 -25.11
N GLU A 323 4.68 13.16 -25.59
CA GLU A 323 3.63 12.63 -26.45
C GLU A 323 2.34 12.38 -25.67
N ARG A 324 1.21 12.47 -26.38
CA ARG A 324 -0.10 12.12 -25.81
C ARG A 324 -0.27 10.59 -25.84
N ILE A 325 -0.21 9.97 -24.66
CA ILE A 325 -0.34 8.52 -24.47
C ILE A 325 -1.69 8.11 -23.86
N LEU A 326 -2.44 9.06 -23.30
CA LEU A 326 -3.77 8.87 -22.72
C LEU A 326 -4.75 9.96 -23.22
N SER A 327 -6.03 9.80 -22.89
CA SER A 327 -7.05 10.84 -23.11
C SER A 327 -6.65 12.16 -22.43
N GLU A 328 -6.98 13.30 -23.04
CA GLU A 328 -6.71 14.62 -22.45
C GLU A 328 -7.49 14.90 -21.17
N ALA A 329 -8.52 14.11 -20.89
CA ALA A 329 -9.26 14.13 -19.63
C ALA A 329 -8.50 13.47 -18.46
N LEU A 330 -7.38 12.80 -18.73
CA LEU A 330 -6.63 12.03 -17.73
C LEU A 330 -5.33 12.72 -17.35
N THR A 331 -5.15 12.89 -16.04
CA THR A 331 -3.93 13.35 -15.40
C THR A 331 -3.58 12.39 -14.27
N VAL A 332 -2.32 11.98 -14.20
CA VAL A 332 -1.81 11.00 -13.23
C VAL A 332 -0.58 11.57 -12.54
N TRP A 333 -0.58 11.53 -11.21
CA TRP A 333 0.54 11.96 -10.38
C TRP A 333 1.03 10.77 -9.55
N ASP A 334 2.35 10.69 -9.33
CA ASP A 334 2.92 9.97 -8.20
C ASP A 334 3.03 10.96 -7.03
N ASP A 335 2.45 10.63 -5.88
CA ASP A 335 2.47 11.52 -4.71
C ASP A 335 2.61 10.75 -3.39
N PRO A 336 3.84 10.36 -3.02
CA PRO A 336 4.11 9.70 -1.73
C PRO A 336 3.96 10.62 -0.52
N LEU A 337 3.69 11.91 -0.72
CA LEU A 337 3.61 12.92 0.34
C LEU A 337 2.17 13.33 0.65
N ARG A 338 1.18 12.66 0.04
CA ARG A 338 -0.23 12.97 0.23
C ARG A 338 -0.62 12.81 1.71
N PRO A 339 -1.19 13.86 2.36
CA PRO A 339 -1.65 13.76 3.73
C PRO A 339 -2.68 12.64 3.92
N GLY A 340 -2.52 11.85 4.98
CA GLY A 340 -3.41 10.73 5.28
C GLY A 340 -3.23 9.49 4.40
N ASP A 341 -2.20 9.45 3.55
CA ASP A 341 -1.88 8.23 2.81
C ASP A 341 -1.22 7.19 3.74
N PRO A 342 -1.81 5.99 3.92
CA PRO A 342 -1.26 4.95 4.79
C PRO A 342 0.07 4.36 4.30
N TYR A 343 0.52 4.71 3.09
CA TYR A 343 1.80 4.31 2.52
C TYR A 343 2.73 5.50 2.26
N GLY A 344 2.37 6.71 2.74
CA GLY A 344 3.13 7.92 2.52
C GLY A 344 4.54 7.84 3.11
N GLN A 345 5.54 8.30 2.35
CA GLN A 345 6.97 8.23 2.70
C GLN A 345 7.71 9.47 2.22
N ALA A 346 8.63 10.00 3.05
CA ALA A 346 9.48 11.13 2.69
C ALA A 346 10.68 10.75 1.81
N PHE A 347 11.03 9.46 1.80
CA PHE A 347 12.15 8.93 1.07
C PHE A 347 11.91 7.47 0.71
N ASP A 348 12.52 7.02 -0.38
CA ASP A 348 12.47 5.62 -0.81
C ASP A 348 13.47 4.74 -0.04
N ASP A 349 13.47 3.44 -0.34
CA ASP A 349 14.30 2.46 0.37
C ASP A 349 15.80 2.52 0.01
N GLU A 350 16.20 3.51 -0.80
CA GLU A 350 17.60 3.87 -1.08
C GLU A 350 17.99 5.21 -0.44
N GLY A 351 17.06 5.86 0.26
CA GLY A 351 17.30 7.15 0.91
C GLY A 351 17.27 8.33 -0.06
N THR A 352 16.59 8.22 -1.20
CA THR A 352 16.30 9.33 -2.11
C THR A 352 15.01 10.04 -1.67
N PRO A 353 14.98 11.38 -1.52
CA PRO A 353 13.75 12.08 -1.13
C PRO A 353 12.61 11.86 -2.14
N CYS A 354 11.44 11.46 -1.65
CA CYS A 354 10.22 11.37 -2.45
C CYS A 354 9.69 12.76 -2.78
N ARG A 355 9.00 12.89 -3.91
CA ARG A 355 8.38 14.14 -4.36
C ARG A 355 7.11 13.85 -5.14
N ARG A 356 6.13 14.75 -5.03
CA ARG A 356 4.99 14.76 -5.94
C ARG A 356 5.47 15.01 -7.36
N ARG A 357 5.05 14.16 -8.31
CA ARG A 357 5.51 14.19 -9.71
C ARG A 357 4.36 13.97 -10.67
N PRO A 358 4.20 14.81 -11.72
CA PRO A 358 3.31 14.50 -12.81
C PRO A 358 3.90 13.35 -13.64
N LEU A 359 3.13 12.28 -13.80
CA LEU A 359 3.47 11.18 -14.73
C LEU A 359 2.77 11.41 -16.07
N VAL A 360 1.52 11.85 -16.02
CA VAL A 360 0.73 12.22 -17.20
C VAL A 360 -0.03 13.49 -16.89
N GLU A 361 0.04 14.51 -17.75
CA GLU A 361 -0.78 15.73 -17.64
C GLU A 361 -1.60 15.93 -18.91
N ALA A 362 -2.93 15.99 -18.75
CA ALA A 362 -3.87 16.11 -19.86
C ALA A 362 -3.54 15.14 -21.01
N GLY A 363 -3.31 13.87 -20.64
CA GLY A 363 -3.00 12.78 -21.54
C GLY A 363 -1.54 12.70 -22.02
N ARG A 364 -0.69 13.69 -21.71
CA ARG A 364 0.71 13.74 -22.16
C ARG A 364 1.67 13.16 -21.14
N LEU A 365 2.61 12.34 -21.59
CA LEU A 365 3.66 11.77 -20.75
C LEU A 365 4.62 12.87 -20.26
N CYS A 366 4.74 13.03 -18.94
CA CYS A 366 5.56 14.07 -18.32
C CYS A 366 6.85 13.54 -17.67
N GLY A 367 6.94 12.25 -17.34
CA GLY A 367 8.17 11.69 -16.81
C GLY A 367 8.05 10.23 -16.39
N TYR A 368 9.18 9.68 -15.98
CA TYR A 368 9.36 8.28 -15.60
C TYR A 368 9.79 8.15 -14.14
N LEU A 369 9.93 6.90 -13.68
CA LEU A 369 10.29 6.54 -12.31
C LEU A 369 11.66 5.84 -12.30
N TYR A 370 12.62 6.40 -11.57
CA TYR A 370 14.00 5.90 -11.47
C TYR A 370 14.43 5.68 -10.02
N ASP A 371 15.04 4.53 -9.79
CA ASP A 371 15.91 4.26 -8.64
C ASP A 371 17.34 4.81 -8.91
N LEU A 372 18.28 4.66 -7.98
CA LEU A 372 19.66 5.12 -8.16
C LEU A 372 20.35 4.48 -9.38
N ARG A 373 20.06 3.20 -9.65
CA ARG A 373 20.75 2.42 -10.69
C ARG A 373 20.24 2.78 -12.09
N THR A 374 18.94 2.71 -12.28
CA THR A 374 18.25 3.01 -13.54
C THR A 374 18.40 4.48 -13.92
N ALA A 375 18.43 5.39 -12.93
CA ALA A 375 18.81 6.78 -13.14
C ALA A 375 20.22 6.88 -13.76
N ALA A 376 21.22 6.24 -13.15
CA ALA A 376 22.59 6.27 -13.67
C ALA A 376 22.75 5.61 -15.04
N LEU A 377 22.04 4.51 -15.30
CA LEU A 377 22.09 3.81 -16.59
C LEU A 377 21.46 4.59 -17.74
N LEU A 378 20.51 5.49 -17.42
CA LEU A 378 19.79 6.32 -18.39
C LEU A 378 20.27 7.78 -18.41
N ASP A 379 21.32 8.11 -17.67
CA ASP A 379 21.83 9.49 -17.49
C ASP A 379 20.76 10.46 -16.97
N GLU A 380 19.92 9.97 -16.06
CA GLU A 380 18.80 10.68 -15.45
C GLU A 380 19.02 10.89 -13.94
N ALA A 381 18.18 11.73 -13.33
CA ALA A 381 18.19 11.92 -11.87
C ALA A 381 17.28 10.90 -11.15
N PRO A 382 17.70 10.34 -10.00
CA PRO A 382 16.85 9.50 -9.16
C PRO A 382 15.56 10.22 -8.75
N THR A 383 14.45 9.48 -8.68
CA THR A 383 13.12 10.09 -8.57
C THR A 383 12.47 9.93 -7.21
N GLY A 384 13.08 9.13 -6.32
CA GLY A 384 12.49 8.74 -5.04
C GLY A 384 11.52 7.57 -5.19
N ASN A 385 11.84 6.62 -6.08
CA ASN A 385 10.99 5.46 -6.39
C ASN A 385 11.73 4.11 -6.28
N GLY A 386 12.91 4.07 -5.67
CA GLY A 386 13.66 2.84 -5.35
C GLY A 386 13.08 2.09 -4.15
N PHE A 387 11.81 1.67 -4.24
CA PHE A 387 11.12 0.95 -3.16
C PHE A 387 11.31 -0.57 -3.28
N LYS A 388 11.66 -1.21 -2.16
CA LYS A 388 11.81 -2.66 -2.04
C LYS A 388 10.44 -3.33 -1.93
N ARG A 389 9.91 -3.70 -3.09
CA ARG A 389 8.62 -4.42 -3.21
C ARG A 389 8.71 -5.92 -2.87
N ALA A 390 9.93 -6.48 -2.85
CA ALA A 390 10.23 -7.86 -2.48
C ALA A 390 11.64 -7.96 -1.85
N LEU A 391 11.95 -9.10 -1.21
CA LEU A 391 13.26 -9.40 -0.58
C LEU A 391 14.47 -9.15 -1.49
N PHE A 392 14.28 -9.19 -2.82
CA PHE A 392 15.31 -8.97 -3.85
C PHE A 392 14.93 -7.86 -4.85
N GLY A 393 13.99 -6.97 -4.51
CA GLY A 393 13.68 -5.82 -5.34
C GLY A 393 14.87 -4.85 -5.36
N GLY A 394 15.34 -4.54 -6.58
CA GLY A 394 16.33 -3.49 -6.86
C GLY A 394 15.93 -2.18 -6.24
#